data_AF-A0A7W7H2B4-F1
#
_entry.id   AF-A0A7W7H2B4-F1
#
_cell.length_a   1.000
_cell.length_b   1.000
_cell.length_c   1.000
_cell.angle_alpha   90.00
_cell.angle_beta   90.00
_cell.angle_gamma   90.00
#
_symmetry.space_group_name_H-M   'P 1'
#
loop_
_entity.id
_entity.type
_entity.pdbx_description
1 polymer ?
#
loop_
_entity_poly.entity_id
_entity_poly.type
_entity_poly.pdbx_seq_one_letter_code
_entity_poly.pdbx_strand_id
1 'polypeptide(L)'
;MTLEDDLRTTLLDRAATPAPAPDLWASVTAGVQRDRRRRRTVVAVAAAAVVAAGAAVPALLHDRQRAAPSTPAASVAPTPAAPPVIFPLRPTWTPSWLDTGSFTVTRMGPNVRMDFTRDIMLSTEIGPLRGDWEVEATDVDQVDIHGQTAELRSAGTYDGAGPGDRFTGVRWRLPDGRWITVLSMGRMTRDELLQYARGLAGGRRPALLGAPFTLPFVPSGLVVQFEAEDALCFASPRVAATERQPSGLCLTVDTDRWDHADAGETWDIGGRQVAYYPEAASLSVQWGGDTAIDVTWDPEEIPLTHEQVVQLAAGLRYVHR
;
A
#
# COMPACT_ATOMS: atom_id res chain seq x y z
N MET A 1 6.95 62.07 -15.26
CA MET A 1 7.34 60.81 -14.60
C MET A 1 8.69 60.41 -15.13
N THR A 2 9.63 60.10 -14.24
CA THR A 2 10.97 59.67 -14.65
C THR A 2 10.96 58.15 -14.87
N LEU A 3 11.83 57.65 -15.74
CA LEU A 3 11.99 56.20 -16.00
C LEU A 3 12.24 55.42 -14.69
N GLU A 4 12.89 56.06 -13.73
CA GLU A 4 13.25 55.51 -12.44
C GLU A 4 12.03 55.34 -11.52
N ASP A 5 11.08 56.28 -11.57
CA ASP A 5 9.81 56.17 -10.87
C ASP A 5 8.94 55.06 -11.46
N ASP A 6 8.89 54.95 -12.79
CA ASP A 6 8.18 53.85 -13.46
C ASP A 6 8.77 52.49 -13.07
N LEU A 7 10.10 52.35 -13.07
CA LEU A 7 10.75 51.10 -12.67
C LEU A 7 10.50 50.75 -11.20
N ARG A 8 10.54 51.75 -10.29
CA ARG A 8 10.22 51.52 -8.88
C ARG A 8 8.80 51.06 -8.68
N THR A 9 7.85 51.70 -9.36
CA THR A 9 6.43 51.36 -9.24
C THR A 9 6.16 49.97 -9.81
N THR A 10 6.74 49.65 -10.97
CA THR A 10 6.57 48.34 -11.62
C THR A 10 7.20 47.20 -10.81
N LEU A 11 8.32 47.44 -10.12
CA LEU A 11 8.97 46.44 -9.27
C LEU A 11 8.22 46.22 -7.95
N LEU A 12 7.66 47.29 -7.35
CA LEU A 12 6.82 47.17 -6.17
C LEU A 12 5.51 46.43 -6.46
N ASP A 13 4.90 46.68 -7.62
CA ASP A 13 3.67 46.01 -8.04
C ASP A 13 3.90 44.51 -8.34
N ARG A 14 5.05 44.17 -8.94
CA ARG A 14 5.47 42.78 -9.12
C ARG A 14 5.85 42.08 -7.82
N ALA A 15 6.40 42.79 -6.83
CA ALA A 15 6.73 42.21 -5.53
C ALA A 15 5.49 42.02 -4.63
N ALA A 16 4.45 42.84 -4.81
CA ALA A 16 3.17 42.72 -4.11
C ALA A 16 2.28 41.60 -4.67
N THR A 17 2.55 41.12 -5.89
CA THR A 17 1.87 39.97 -6.48
C THR A 17 2.54 38.69 -5.98
N PRO A 18 1.92 37.89 -5.09
CA PRO A 18 2.50 36.61 -4.69
C PRO A 18 2.69 35.76 -5.94
N ALA A 19 3.94 35.38 -6.22
CA ALA A 19 4.23 34.46 -7.31
C ALA A 19 3.37 33.21 -7.12
N PRO A 20 2.67 32.72 -8.17
CA PRO A 20 1.94 31.46 -8.05
C PRO A 20 2.94 30.41 -7.61
N ALA A 21 2.78 29.94 -6.36
CA ALA A 21 3.59 28.86 -5.85
C ALA A 21 3.41 27.70 -6.83
N PRO A 22 4.49 27.17 -7.43
CA PRO A 22 4.36 26.03 -8.30
C PRO A 22 3.68 24.94 -7.48
N ASP A 23 2.52 24.49 -7.96
CA ASP A 23 1.75 23.47 -7.27
C ASP A 23 2.66 22.24 -7.09
N LEU A 24 3.06 22.02 -5.84
CA LEU A 24 3.97 20.95 -5.47
C LEU A 24 3.34 19.60 -5.84
N TRP A 25 2.00 19.51 -5.84
CA TRP A 25 1.27 18.33 -6.30
C TRP A 25 1.32 18.16 -7.81
N ALA A 26 1.21 19.24 -8.60
CA ALA A 26 1.47 19.18 -10.04
C ALA A 26 2.93 18.75 -10.34
N SER A 27 3.89 19.12 -9.50
CA SER A 27 5.29 18.69 -9.67
C SER A 27 5.53 17.22 -9.30
N VAL A 28 4.85 16.71 -8.27
CA VAL A 28 4.91 15.30 -7.84
C VAL A 28 4.15 14.40 -8.82
N THR A 29 2.94 14.77 -9.22
CA THR A 29 2.16 14.04 -10.23
C THR A 29 2.81 14.07 -11.61
N ALA A 30 3.40 15.20 -12.03
CA ALA A 30 4.23 15.26 -13.23
C ALA A 30 5.54 14.48 -13.09
N GLY A 31 6.06 14.28 -11.88
CA GLY A 31 7.20 13.41 -11.57
C GLY A 31 6.86 11.93 -11.75
N VAL A 32 5.76 11.46 -11.15
CA VAL A 32 5.25 10.09 -11.29
C VAL A 32 4.87 9.78 -12.75
N GLN A 33 4.23 10.72 -13.44
CA GLN A 33 3.90 10.56 -14.85
C GLN A 33 5.13 10.63 -15.78
N ARG A 34 6.15 11.47 -15.48
CA ARG A 34 7.41 11.46 -16.23
C ARG A 34 8.18 10.17 -16.00
N ASP A 35 8.22 9.63 -14.79
CA ASP A 35 8.93 8.37 -14.52
C ASP A 35 8.26 7.20 -15.26
N ARG A 36 6.92 7.13 -15.22
CA ARG A 36 6.15 6.18 -16.04
C ARG A 36 6.36 6.37 -17.55
N ARG A 37 6.48 7.60 -18.06
CA ARG A 37 6.76 7.87 -19.49
C ARG A 37 8.21 7.58 -19.88
N ARG A 38 9.20 7.83 -19.01
CA ARG A 38 10.62 7.58 -19.28
C ARG A 38 10.92 6.08 -19.37
N ARG A 39 10.25 5.28 -18.53
CA ARG A 39 10.29 3.81 -18.63
C ARG A 39 9.70 3.31 -19.96
N ARG A 40 8.63 3.94 -20.46
CA ARG A 40 8.03 3.62 -21.77
C ARG A 40 8.90 4.00 -22.98
N THR A 41 9.66 5.09 -22.93
CA THR A 41 10.50 5.52 -24.07
C THR A 41 11.83 4.77 -24.20
N VAL A 42 12.40 4.26 -23.10
CA VAL A 42 13.60 3.41 -23.15
C VAL A 42 13.30 2.05 -23.79
N VAL A 43 12.10 1.52 -23.60
CA VAL A 43 11.66 0.22 -24.17
C VAL A 43 11.32 0.30 -25.66
N ALA A 44 10.81 1.44 -26.14
CA ALA A 44 10.49 1.62 -27.56
C ALA A 44 11.72 1.52 -28.48
N VAL A 45 12.91 1.91 -28.01
CA VAL A 45 14.17 1.79 -28.77
C VAL A 45 14.69 0.34 -28.77
N ALA A 46 14.40 -0.44 -27.72
CA ALA A 46 14.76 -1.86 -27.64
C ALA A 46 13.84 -2.75 -28.51
N ALA A 47 12.54 -2.44 -28.58
CA ALA A 47 11.57 -3.20 -29.37
C ALA A 47 11.86 -3.14 -30.89
N ALA A 48 12.35 -2.01 -31.40
CA ALA A 48 12.73 -1.87 -32.81
C ALA A 48 13.93 -2.75 -33.20
N ALA A 49 14.83 -3.07 -32.27
CA ALA A 49 15.98 -3.94 -32.54
C ALA A 49 15.61 -5.44 -32.59
N VAL A 50 14.57 -5.86 -31.87
CA VAL A 50 14.13 -7.27 -31.81
C VAL A 50 13.32 -7.67 -33.07
N VAL A 51 12.53 -6.75 -33.62
CA VAL A 51 11.75 -7.02 -34.84
C VAL A 51 12.64 -7.24 -36.07
N ALA A 52 13.83 -6.63 -36.13
CA ALA A 52 14.79 -6.85 -37.22
C ALA A 52 15.48 -8.23 -37.17
N ALA A 53 15.52 -8.90 -36.01
CA ALA A 53 16.16 -10.22 -35.86
C ALA A 53 15.18 -11.40 -36.06
N GLY A 54 13.86 -11.16 -36.02
CA GLY A 54 12.83 -12.20 -36.09
C GLY A 54 12.52 -12.76 -37.48
N ALA A 55 13.04 -12.17 -38.56
CA ALA A 55 12.67 -12.54 -39.93
C ALA A 55 13.44 -13.74 -40.54
N ALA A 56 14.31 -14.43 -39.78
CA ALA A 56 15.23 -15.42 -40.36
C ALA A 56 15.13 -16.86 -39.81
N VAL A 57 14.09 -17.25 -39.05
CA VAL A 57 14.12 -18.53 -38.29
C VAL A 57 13.11 -19.65 -38.67
N PRO A 58 12.12 -19.54 -39.57
CA PRO A 58 11.13 -20.62 -39.67
C PRO A 58 11.56 -21.74 -40.64
N ALA A 59 12.63 -22.49 -40.33
CA ALA A 59 12.95 -23.74 -41.06
C ALA A 59 13.61 -24.88 -40.26
N LEU A 60 14.07 -24.68 -39.02
CA LEU A 60 14.85 -25.72 -38.30
C LEU A 60 14.18 -26.31 -37.04
N LEU A 61 12.92 -25.97 -36.74
CA LEU A 61 12.27 -26.43 -35.51
C LEU A 61 11.26 -27.59 -35.68
N HIS A 62 11.08 -28.12 -36.89
CA HIS A 62 10.12 -29.21 -37.11
C HIS A 62 10.61 -30.63 -36.76
N ASP A 63 11.83 -30.81 -36.25
CA ASP A 63 12.43 -32.16 -36.06
C ASP A 63 12.90 -32.47 -34.62
N ARG A 64 12.38 -31.75 -33.62
CA ARG A 64 12.75 -31.95 -32.20
C ARG A 64 11.59 -32.30 -31.25
N GLN A 65 10.52 -32.89 -31.75
CA GLN A 65 9.58 -33.65 -30.91
C GLN A 65 10.15 -35.03 -30.57
N ARG A 66 11.31 -35.05 -29.89
CA ARG A 66 11.73 -36.18 -29.07
C ARG A 66 11.28 -35.88 -27.66
N ALA A 67 10.45 -36.76 -27.10
CA ALA A 67 9.95 -36.69 -25.74
C ALA A 67 11.08 -36.30 -24.77
N ALA A 68 11.01 -35.07 -24.27
CA ALA A 68 11.89 -34.60 -23.22
C ALA A 68 11.56 -35.40 -21.94
N PRO A 69 12.56 -35.82 -21.15
CA PRO A 69 12.31 -36.43 -19.85
C PRO A 69 11.47 -35.46 -19.02
N SER A 70 10.33 -35.93 -18.52
CA SER A 70 9.45 -35.15 -17.65
C SER A 70 10.22 -34.76 -16.38
N THR A 71 10.64 -33.50 -16.31
CA THR A 71 11.13 -32.89 -15.07
C THR A 71 10.05 -33.11 -14.00
N PRO A 72 10.38 -33.71 -12.84
CA PRO A 72 9.37 -33.93 -11.81
C PRO A 72 8.74 -32.58 -11.46
N ALA A 73 7.41 -32.53 -11.49
CA ALA A 73 6.65 -31.35 -11.09
C ALA A 73 7.15 -30.89 -9.72
N ALA A 74 7.54 -29.62 -9.61
CA ALA A 74 7.96 -29.06 -8.34
C ALA A 74 6.89 -29.37 -7.30
N SER A 75 7.28 -30.06 -6.23
CA SER A 75 6.36 -30.41 -5.15
C SER A 75 5.90 -29.11 -4.49
N VAL A 76 4.66 -28.71 -4.74
CA VAL A 76 4.03 -27.56 -4.11
C VAL A 76 3.68 -27.98 -2.68
N ALA A 77 4.53 -27.60 -1.73
CA ALA A 77 4.20 -27.75 -0.32
C ALA A 77 3.09 -26.73 0.04
N PRO A 78 2.07 -27.13 0.81
CA PRO A 78 1.06 -26.19 1.27
C PRO A 78 1.72 -25.09 2.12
N THR A 79 1.36 -23.84 1.85
CA THR A 79 1.85 -22.70 2.63
C THR A 79 1.40 -22.86 4.09
N PRO A 80 2.31 -22.83 5.07
CA PRO A 80 1.93 -22.83 6.48
C PRO A 80 1.00 -21.64 6.75
N ALA A 81 -0.07 -21.86 7.52
CA ALA A 81 -0.93 -20.75 7.94
C ALA A 81 -0.10 -19.72 8.70
N ALA A 82 -0.15 -18.46 8.27
CA ALA A 82 0.51 -17.38 8.97
C ALA A 82 -0.05 -17.26 10.41
N PRO A 83 0.79 -16.94 11.41
CA PRO A 83 0.28 -16.68 12.75
C PRO A 83 -0.67 -15.49 12.71
N PRO A 84 -1.75 -15.51 13.52
CA PRO A 84 -2.74 -14.43 13.53
C PRO A 84 -2.08 -13.10 13.90
N VAL A 85 -2.49 -12.02 13.24
CA VAL A 85 -2.05 -10.66 13.58
C VAL A 85 -2.68 -10.26 14.91
N ILE A 86 -1.85 -9.81 15.86
CA ILE A 86 -2.29 -9.41 17.19
C ILE A 86 -1.75 -8.03 17.51
N PHE A 87 -2.65 -7.10 17.77
CA PHE A 87 -2.29 -5.79 18.29
C PHE A 87 -2.00 -5.89 19.80
N PRO A 88 -0.82 -5.42 20.28
CA PRO A 88 -0.31 -5.73 21.62
C PRO A 88 -0.81 -4.76 22.72
N LEU A 89 -1.69 -3.82 22.39
CA LEU A 89 -2.22 -2.84 23.32
C LEU A 89 -3.74 -2.87 23.33
N ARG A 90 -4.33 -2.36 24.42
CA ARG A 90 -5.76 -2.14 24.58
C ARG A 90 -5.96 -0.73 25.17
N PRO A 91 -6.91 0.07 24.65
CA PRO A 91 -7.29 1.30 25.32
C PRO A 91 -8.09 0.99 26.59
N THR A 92 -7.69 1.57 27.71
CA THR A 92 -8.44 1.56 28.99
C THR A 92 -9.49 2.65 29.06
N TRP A 93 -9.38 3.64 28.18
CA TRP A 93 -10.37 4.68 27.98
C TRP A 93 -10.58 4.88 26.47
N THR A 94 -11.83 5.00 26.07
CA THR A 94 -12.22 5.40 24.73
C THR A 94 -13.34 6.42 24.84
N PRO A 95 -13.43 7.38 23.91
CA PRO A 95 -14.56 8.28 23.89
C PRO A 95 -15.85 7.49 23.65
N SER A 96 -16.98 7.96 24.18
CA SER A 96 -18.25 7.22 24.18
C SER A 96 -18.83 6.99 22.78
N TRP A 97 -18.43 7.80 21.80
CA TRP A 97 -18.82 7.67 20.40
C TRP A 97 -17.99 6.60 19.65
N LEU A 98 -16.87 6.15 20.20
CA LEU A 98 -16.01 5.15 19.55
C LEU A 98 -16.54 3.74 19.82
N ASP A 99 -16.94 3.06 18.76
CA ASP A 99 -17.32 1.64 18.84
C ASP A 99 -16.08 0.76 18.97
N THR A 100 -15.79 0.33 20.19
CA THR A 100 -14.65 -0.55 20.47
C THR A 100 -14.82 -1.99 19.98
N GLY A 101 -16.01 -2.36 19.49
CA GLY A 101 -16.30 -3.65 18.89
C GLY A 101 -15.90 -3.74 17.42
N SER A 102 -15.89 -2.61 16.70
CA SER A 102 -15.58 -2.54 15.27
C SER A 102 -14.18 -1.95 15.05
N PHE A 103 -13.20 -2.81 14.84
CA PHE A 103 -11.82 -2.42 14.58
C PHE A 103 -11.16 -3.40 13.61
N THR A 104 -10.18 -2.92 12.86
CA THR A 104 -9.31 -3.76 12.04
C THR A 104 -7.91 -3.78 12.65
N VAL A 105 -7.16 -4.85 12.40
CA VAL A 105 -5.75 -4.93 12.77
C VAL A 105 -4.96 -5.31 11.53
N THR A 106 -4.05 -4.43 11.14
CA THR A 106 -3.21 -4.56 9.95
C THR A 106 -1.77 -4.88 10.35
N ARG A 107 -1.16 -5.85 9.69
CA ARG A 107 0.31 -6.04 9.72
C ARG A 107 0.94 -5.14 8.66
N MET A 108 1.97 -4.38 9.03
CA MET A 108 2.70 -3.46 8.16
C MET A 108 4.20 -3.70 8.32
N GLY A 109 4.72 -4.76 7.69
CA GLY A 109 6.08 -5.25 7.92
C GLY A 109 6.29 -5.64 9.38
N PRO A 110 7.27 -5.04 10.09
CA PRO A 110 7.49 -5.33 11.51
C PRO A 110 6.54 -4.55 12.44
N ASN A 111 5.72 -3.64 11.90
CA ASN A 111 4.75 -2.87 12.66
C ASN A 111 3.37 -3.54 12.60
N VAL A 112 2.53 -3.22 13.58
CA VAL A 112 1.10 -3.55 13.57
C VAL A 112 0.29 -2.30 13.85
N ARG A 113 -0.84 -2.16 13.15
CA ARG A 113 -1.74 -1.02 13.24
C ARG A 113 -3.14 -1.50 13.60
N MET A 114 -3.83 -0.77 14.45
CA MET A 114 -5.24 -0.98 14.77
C MET A 114 -6.01 0.27 14.36
N ASP A 115 -7.03 0.10 13.53
CA ASP A 115 -7.83 1.18 13.00
C ASP A 115 -9.28 1.05 13.46
N PHE A 116 -9.88 2.18 13.82
CA PHE A 116 -11.32 2.34 13.96
C PHE A 116 -11.79 3.26 12.84
N THR A 117 -12.51 2.70 11.88
CA THR A 117 -12.99 3.41 10.70
C THR A 117 -14.51 3.36 10.67
N ARG A 118 -15.17 4.49 10.96
CA ARG A 118 -16.61 4.66 10.77
C ARG A 118 -16.88 6.06 10.23
N ASP A 119 -17.19 7.00 11.10
CA ASP A 119 -17.39 8.42 10.75
C ASP A 119 -16.13 9.26 10.94
N ILE A 120 -15.17 8.70 11.68
CA ILE A 120 -13.82 9.24 11.84
C ILE A 120 -12.82 8.10 11.64
N MET A 121 -11.56 8.47 11.41
CA MET A 121 -10.45 7.54 11.48
C MET A 121 -9.69 7.77 12.78
N LEU A 122 -9.54 6.72 13.58
CA LEU A 122 -8.59 6.66 14.71
C LEU A 122 -7.67 5.47 14.50
N SER A 123 -6.40 5.75 14.27
CA SER A 123 -5.37 4.75 14.01
C SER A 123 -4.38 4.71 15.15
N THR A 124 -4.02 3.51 15.60
CA THR A 124 -2.91 3.27 16.54
C THR A 124 -1.92 2.31 15.93
N GLU A 125 -0.69 2.77 15.73
CA GLU A 125 0.39 1.95 15.20
C GLU A 125 1.47 1.72 16.26
N ILE A 126 1.99 0.50 16.35
CA ILE A 126 3.13 0.15 17.19
C ILE A 126 4.12 -0.76 16.46
N GLY A 127 5.42 -0.48 16.61
CA GLY A 127 6.47 -1.33 16.07
C GLY A 127 7.86 -0.73 16.17
N PRO A 128 8.91 -1.42 15.68
CA PRO A 128 10.27 -0.91 15.72
C PRO A 128 10.51 0.25 14.74
N LEU A 129 9.70 0.34 13.68
CA LEU A 129 9.80 1.41 12.68
C LEU A 129 8.90 2.58 13.07
N ARG A 130 9.34 3.80 12.79
CA ARG A 130 8.59 5.02 13.10
C ARG A 130 7.40 5.16 12.13
N GLY A 131 6.21 5.41 12.68
CA GLY A 131 5.00 5.79 11.95
C GLY A 131 5.20 7.09 11.16
N ASP A 132 4.68 7.18 9.94
CA ASP A 132 4.67 8.41 9.13
C ASP A 132 3.50 9.30 9.56
N TRP A 133 3.61 10.59 9.25
CA TRP A 133 2.47 11.48 9.39
C TRP A 133 1.68 11.47 8.09
N GLU A 134 0.36 11.33 8.20
CA GLU A 134 -0.53 11.35 7.03
C GLU A 134 -0.84 12.78 6.57
N VAL A 135 -0.69 13.76 7.47
CA VAL A 135 -1.02 15.17 7.23
C VAL A 135 0.14 16.06 7.68
N GLU A 136 0.43 17.09 6.89
CA GLU A 136 1.34 18.15 7.27
C GLU A 136 0.72 19.00 8.40
N ALA A 137 1.45 19.18 9.50
CA ALA A 137 0.92 19.84 10.68
C ALA A 137 1.05 21.36 10.60
N THR A 138 0.02 22.06 11.06
CA THR A 138 0.07 23.50 11.32
C THR A 138 0.70 23.80 12.67
N ASP A 139 0.50 22.90 13.64
CA ASP A 139 0.99 23.05 15.01
C ASP A 139 1.75 21.80 15.44
N VAL A 140 2.88 22.00 16.12
CA VAL A 140 3.72 20.93 16.65
C VAL A 140 4.11 21.27 18.08
N ASP A 141 3.78 20.39 19.02
CA ASP A 141 4.03 20.53 20.44
C ASP A 141 4.77 19.32 21.02
N GLN A 142 5.33 19.49 22.21
CA GLN A 142 5.82 18.39 23.04
C GLN A 142 4.87 18.17 24.21
N VAL A 143 4.50 16.92 24.46
CA VAL A 143 3.62 16.51 25.56
C VAL A 143 4.21 15.31 26.29
N ASP A 144 3.70 15.04 27.49
CA ASP A 144 4.06 13.84 28.24
C ASP A 144 3.01 12.73 28.08
N ILE A 145 3.47 11.54 27.75
CA ILE A 145 2.71 10.28 27.73
C ILE A 145 3.47 9.27 28.60
N HIS A 146 2.97 9.02 29.81
CA HIS A 146 3.58 8.09 30.78
C HIS A 146 5.06 8.38 31.10
N GLY A 147 5.44 9.65 31.26
CA GLY A 147 6.83 10.03 31.52
C GLY A 147 7.73 9.97 30.28
N GLN A 148 7.18 9.71 29.09
CA GLN A 148 7.88 9.79 27.81
C GLN A 148 7.50 11.08 27.09
N THR A 149 8.51 11.79 26.60
CA THR A 149 8.30 12.93 25.70
C THR A 149 7.71 12.45 24.39
N ALA A 150 6.59 13.06 24.00
CA ALA A 150 5.84 12.75 22.80
C ALA A 150 5.71 13.99 21.91
N GLU A 151 5.85 13.80 20.61
CA GLU A 151 5.56 14.81 19.59
C GLU A 151 4.06 14.78 19.30
N LEU A 152 3.37 15.89 19.57
CA LEU A 152 1.97 16.09 19.21
C LEU A 152 1.92 17.00 17.99
N ARG A 153 1.10 16.62 17.01
CA ARG A 153 0.83 17.39 15.81
C ARG A 153 -0.65 17.61 15.62
N SER A 154 -1.01 18.77 15.10
CA SER A 154 -2.37 19.03 14.62
C SER A 154 -2.38 19.82 13.33
N ALA A 155 -3.46 19.65 12.57
CA ALA A 155 -3.79 20.48 11.41
C ALA A 155 -5.29 20.75 11.40
N GLY A 156 -5.67 22.00 11.17
CA GLY A 156 -7.09 22.40 11.09
C GLY A 156 -7.80 22.01 9.78
N THR A 157 -7.07 21.43 8.82
CA THR A 157 -7.60 20.96 7.53
C THR A 157 -6.73 19.83 7.00
N TYR A 158 -7.32 18.96 6.17
CA TYR A 158 -6.66 17.89 5.43
C TYR A 158 -7.54 17.50 4.22
N ASP A 159 -7.01 16.69 3.30
CA ASP A 159 -7.79 16.25 2.13
C ASP A 159 -8.98 15.38 2.55
N GLY A 160 -10.19 15.78 2.14
CA GLY A 160 -11.45 15.16 2.58
C GLY A 160 -11.98 15.64 3.94
N ALA A 161 -11.38 16.66 4.57
CA ALA A 161 -11.90 17.22 5.83
C ALA A 161 -13.28 17.88 5.66
N GLY A 162 -14.25 17.49 6.49
CA GLY A 162 -15.54 18.15 6.61
C GLY A 162 -15.53 19.32 7.61
N PRO A 163 -16.64 20.07 7.72
CA PRO A 163 -16.75 21.15 8.70
C PRO A 163 -16.52 20.67 10.14
N GLY A 164 -15.50 21.22 10.79
CA GLY A 164 -15.13 20.92 12.17
C GLY A 164 -14.14 19.76 12.33
N ASP A 165 -13.81 19.06 11.25
CA ASP A 165 -12.81 18.01 11.25
C ASP A 165 -11.40 18.60 11.40
N ARG A 166 -10.51 17.82 11.99
CA ARG A 166 -9.11 18.15 12.20
C ARG A 166 -8.27 16.90 12.17
N PHE A 167 -7.00 17.07 11.83
CA PHE A 167 -5.99 16.07 12.09
C PHE A 167 -5.39 16.32 13.47
N THR A 168 -5.29 15.30 14.30
CA THR A 168 -4.47 15.32 15.52
C THR A 168 -3.72 14.01 15.64
N GLY A 169 -2.41 14.05 15.85
CA GLY A 169 -1.60 12.85 16.01
C GLY A 169 -0.55 13.00 17.10
N VAL A 170 -0.31 11.96 17.88
CA VAL A 170 0.73 11.93 18.92
C VAL A 170 1.64 10.73 18.72
N ARG A 171 2.95 10.95 18.85
CA ARG A 171 3.96 9.92 18.64
C ARG A 171 5.04 9.96 19.71
N TRP A 172 5.37 8.80 20.26
CA TRP A 172 6.43 8.65 21.27
C TRP A 172 7.15 7.32 21.13
N ARG A 173 8.26 7.20 21.85
CA ARG A 173 9.06 5.97 21.90
C ARG A 173 8.88 5.31 23.26
N LEU A 174 8.63 4.00 23.25
CA LEU A 174 8.58 3.17 24.45
C LEU A 174 10.00 2.91 25.00
N PRO A 175 10.14 2.53 26.28
CA PRO A 175 11.42 2.15 26.87
C PRO A 175 12.13 0.98 26.16
N ASP A 176 11.37 0.09 25.53
CA ASP A 176 11.90 -1.04 24.74
C ASP A 176 12.35 -0.64 23.33
N GLY A 177 12.26 0.65 22.98
CA GLY A 177 12.71 1.20 21.73
C GLY A 177 11.67 1.20 20.61
N ARG A 178 10.49 0.59 20.78
CA ARG A 178 9.40 0.64 19.81
C ARG A 178 8.76 2.03 19.76
N TRP A 179 8.24 2.40 18.60
CA TRP A 179 7.43 3.60 18.41
C TRP A 179 5.96 3.28 18.61
N ILE A 180 5.22 4.21 19.21
CA ILE A 180 3.75 4.27 19.13
C ILE A 180 3.37 5.56 18.42
N THR A 181 2.46 5.45 17.45
CA THR A 181 1.83 6.59 16.78
C THR A 181 0.32 6.44 16.91
N VAL A 182 -0.37 7.46 17.43
CA VAL A 182 -1.82 7.54 17.46
C VAL A 182 -2.22 8.69 16.55
N LEU A 183 -3.03 8.44 15.52
CA LEU A 183 -3.52 9.44 14.59
C LEU A 183 -5.04 9.49 14.65
N SER A 184 -5.61 10.68 14.57
CA SER A 184 -7.03 10.86 14.32
C SER A 184 -7.27 11.88 13.22
N MET A 185 -8.16 11.52 12.29
CA MET A 185 -8.72 12.39 11.27
C MET A 185 -10.23 12.42 11.47
N GLY A 186 -10.75 13.58 11.90
CA GLY A 186 -12.17 13.79 12.18
C GLY A 186 -12.38 14.76 13.34
N ARG A 187 -13.41 14.53 14.15
CA ARG A 187 -13.83 15.47 15.21
C ARG A 187 -13.15 15.26 16.57
N MET A 188 -12.23 14.30 16.68
CA MET A 188 -11.54 14.02 17.93
C MET A 188 -10.74 15.24 18.38
N THR A 189 -10.93 15.66 19.63
CA THR A 189 -10.18 16.77 20.20
C THR A 189 -8.77 16.34 20.60
N ARG A 190 -7.89 17.34 20.77
CA ARG A 190 -6.54 17.12 21.31
C ARG A 190 -6.56 16.40 22.65
N ASP A 191 -7.43 16.81 23.57
CA ASP A 191 -7.50 16.23 24.91
C ASP A 191 -8.00 14.79 24.88
N GLU A 192 -9.02 14.49 24.06
CA GLU A 192 -9.47 13.12 23.84
C GLU A 192 -8.37 12.25 23.25
N LEU A 193 -7.63 12.73 22.24
CA LEU A 193 -6.52 11.97 21.63
C LEU A 193 -5.44 11.66 22.67
N LEU A 194 -5.08 12.64 23.50
CA LEU A 194 -4.11 12.45 24.58
C LEU A 194 -4.63 11.52 25.67
N GLN A 195 -5.92 11.59 26.01
CA GLN A 195 -6.53 10.69 26.97
C GLN A 195 -6.58 9.24 26.45
N TYR A 196 -6.89 9.05 25.17
CA TYR A 196 -6.80 7.75 24.50
C TYR A 196 -5.36 7.22 24.49
N ALA A 197 -4.39 8.05 24.09
CA ALA A 197 -2.97 7.67 24.04
C ALA A 197 -2.43 7.26 25.43
N ARG A 198 -2.79 7.99 26.49
CA ARG A 198 -2.46 7.64 27.89
C ARG A 198 -3.28 6.45 28.42
N GLY A 199 -4.35 6.08 27.74
CA GLY A 199 -5.13 4.89 28.03
C GLY A 199 -4.58 3.63 27.37
N LEU A 200 -3.56 3.73 26.50
CA LEU A 200 -3.00 2.55 25.84
C LEU A 200 -2.10 1.79 26.80
N ALA A 201 -2.59 0.65 27.27
CA ALA A 201 -1.86 -0.27 28.13
C ALA A 201 -1.84 -1.67 27.50
N GLY A 202 -1.03 -2.56 28.06
CA GLY A 202 -0.87 -3.93 27.54
C GLY A 202 -2.21 -4.64 27.24
N GLY A 203 -2.17 -5.59 26.32
CA GLY A 203 -3.35 -6.34 25.93
C GLY A 203 -3.08 -7.22 24.72
N ARG A 204 -4.11 -7.92 24.25
CA ARG A 204 -4.07 -8.66 22.99
C ARG A 204 -5.39 -8.46 22.28
N ARG A 205 -5.34 -7.80 21.12
CA ARG A 205 -6.49 -7.59 20.24
C ARG A 205 -6.17 -8.31 18.92
N PRO A 206 -6.64 -9.57 18.74
CA PRO A 206 -6.44 -10.27 17.48
C PRO A 206 -7.21 -9.55 16.37
N ALA A 207 -6.71 -9.64 15.13
CA ALA A 207 -7.50 -9.28 13.97
C ALA A 207 -8.83 -10.07 13.99
N LEU A 208 -9.94 -9.39 13.74
CA LEU A 208 -11.27 -10.01 13.72
C LEU A 208 -11.44 -10.94 12.52
N LEU A 209 -10.77 -10.61 11.42
CA LEU A 209 -10.73 -11.36 10.19
C LEU A 209 -9.32 -11.93 9.99
N GLY A 210 -9.25 -13.17 9.51
CA GLY A 210 -7.98 -13.77 9.10
C GLY A 210 -7.49 -13.23 7.75
N ALA A 211 -6.43 -13.83 7.20
CA ALA A 211 -5.93 -13.46 5.89
C ALA A 211 -7.05 -13.53 4.81
N PRO A 212 -7.21 -12.48 3.97
CA PRO A 212 -8.31 -12.40 3.01
C PRO A 212 -8.22 -13.42 1.88
N PHE A 213 -7.04 -13.97 1.63
CA PHE A 213 -6.80 -14.84 0.49
C PHE A 213 -6.18 -16.16 0.89
N THR A 214 -6.51 -17.22 0.14
CA THR A 214 -5.69 -18.42 0.06
C THR A 214 -5.04 -18.50 -1.31
N LEU A 215 -3.73 -18.77 -1.32
CA LEU A 215 -2.95 -18.92 -2.54
C LEU A 215 -2.63 -20.39 -2.82
N PRO A 216 -2.52 -20.80 -4.09
CA PRO A 216 -2.08 -22.16 -4.44
C PRO A 216 -0.62 -22.41 -4.10
N PHE A 217 0.20 -21.35 -4.12
CA PHE A 217 1.60 -21.37 -3.73
C PHE A 217 2.03 -19.95 -3.36
N VAL A 218 3.14 -19.85 -2.64
CA VAL A 218 3.90 -18.61 -2.44
C VAL A 218 5.32 -18.89 -2.95
N PRO A 219 5.91 -18.01 -3.79
CA PRO A 219 7.30 -18.17 -4.21
C PRO A 219 8.24 -18.39 -3.03
N SER A 220 9.21 -19.30 -3.19
CA SER A 220 10.11 -19.69 -2.12
C SER A 220 10.92 -18.49 -1.61
N GLY A 221 11.04 -18.36 -0.30
CA GLY A 221 11.81 -17.29 0.31
C GLY A 221 11.05 -15.99 0.51
N LEU A 222 9.74 -15.95 0.21
CA LEU A 222 8.87 -14.85 0.62
C LEU A 222 8.17 -15.15 1.95
N VAL A 223 7.88 -14.09 2.71
CA VAL A 223 7.11 -14.12 3.96
C VAL A 223 6.03 -13.05 3.93
N VAL A 224 4.98 -13.22 4.73
CA VAL A 224 3.91 -12.21 4.85
C VAL A 224 4.51 -10.92 5.41
N GLN A 225 4.49 -9.86 4.60
CA GLN A 225 4.89 -8.50 4.98
C GLN A 225 3.67 -7.69 5.42
N PHE A 226 2.61 -7.72 4.63
CA PHE A 226 1.42 -6.89 4.83
C PHE A 226 0.18 -7.77 4.86
N GLU A 227 -0.70 -7.53 5.83
CA GLU A 227 -1.97 -8.26 5.97
C GLU A 227 -3.03 -7.29 6.50
N ALA A 228 -4.02 -6.97 5.68
CA ALA A 228 -5.19 -6.17 6.00
C ALA A 228 -6.47 -6.95 5.65
N GLU A 229 -7.63 -6.32 5.81
CA GLU A 229 -8.93 -6.92 5.52
C GLU A 229 -9.13 -7.26 4.04
N ASP A 230 -8.57 -6.45 3.15
CA ASP A 230 -8.73 -6.50 1.69
C ASP A 230 -7.41 -6.73 0.95
N ALA A 231 -6.29 -6.83 1.67
CA ALA A 231 -4.96 -6.88 1.08
C ALA A 231 -4.00 -7.86 1.78
N LEU A 232 -3.16 -8.53 1.00
CA LEU A 232 -2.12 -9.43 1.49
C LEU A 232 -0.87 -9.31 0.60
N CYS A 233 0.27 -9.01 1.20
CA CYS A 233 1.54 -8.94 0.46
C CYS A 233 2.62 -9.85 1.05
N PHE A 234 3.41 -10.42 0.16
CA PHE A 234 4.57 -11.24 0.46
C PHE A 234 5.85 -10.58 -0.07
N ALA A 235 6.87 -10.48 0.76
CA ALA A 235 8.17 -9.93 0.40
C ALA A 235 9.30 -10.77 0.97
N SER A 236 10.55 -10.46 0.59
CA SER A 236 11.71 -11.11 1.19
C SER A 236 11.76 -10.85 2.71
N PRO A 237 12.32 -11.75 3.53
CA PRO A 237 12.45 -11.57 4.98
C PRO A 237 13.14 -10.28 5.37
N ARG A 238 14.09 -9.82 4.56
CA ARG A 238 14.78 -8.55 4.77
C ARG A 238 13.80 -7.39 4.64
N VAL A 239 13.09 -7.29 3.51
CA VAL A 239 12.12 -6.22 3.25
C VAL A 239 11.01 -6.23 4.29
N ALA A 240 10.45 -7.41 4.59
CA ALA A 240 9.41 -7.56 5.62
C ALA A 240 9.86 -7.15 7.03
N ALA A 241 11.16 -7.20 7.33
CA ALA A 241 11.72 -6.79 8.61
C ALA A 241 12.10 -5.31 8.68
N THR A 242 12.28 -4.63 7.54
CA THR A 242 12.80 -3.25 7.48
C THR A 242 11.84 -2.23 6.87
N GLU A 243 10.77 -2.67 6.23
CA GLU A 243 9.86 -1.80 5.50
C GLU A 243 8.41 -1.99 5.94
N ARG A 244 7.71 -0.87 6.14
CA ARG A 244 6.29 -0.83 6.52
C ARG A 244 5.37 -0.89 5.31
N GLN A 245 5.82 -0.29 4.20
CA GLN A 245 5.01 -0.19 2.99
C GLN A 245 4.93 -1.54 2.29
N PRO A 246 3.76 -1.93 1.78
CA PRO A 246 3.60 -3.18 1.06
C PRO A 246 4.48 -3.20 -0.20
N SER A 247 5.09 -4.35 -0.47
CA SER A 247 5.97 -4.59 -1.61
C SER A 247 5.94 -6.08 -2.00
N GLY A 248 6.63 -6.43 -3.09
CA GLY A 248 6.72 -7.82 -3.55
C GLY A 248 5.41 -8.28 -4.18
N LEU A 249 4.97 -9.51 -3.87
CA LEU A 249 3.74 -10.11 -4.40
C LEU A 249 2.56 -9.65 -3.55
N CYS A 250 1.76 -8.72 -4.08
CA CYS A 250 0.59 -8.17 -3.41
C CYS A 250 -0.71 -8.62 -4.07
N LEU A 251 -1.70 -8.93 -3.25
CA LEU A 251 -3.08 -9.23 -3.63
C LEU A 251 -3.98 -8.21 -2.96
N THR A 252 -4.86 -7.58 -3.72
CA THR A 252 -5.80 -6.56 -3.23
C THR A 252 -7.19 -6.82 -3.81
N VAL A 253 -8.22 -6.69 -2.98
CA VAL A 253 -9.60 -6.66 -3.47
C VAL A 253 -9.86 -5.27 -4.03
N ASP A 254 -10.27 -5.20 -5.29
CA ASP A 254 -10.78 -3.99 -5.92
C ASP A 254 -12.30 -4.11 -6.08
N THR A 255 -13.02 -3.06 -5.70
CA THR A 255 -14.48 -2.96 -5.84
C THR A 255 -14.90 -2.00 -6.95
N ASP A 256 -13.94 -1.36 -7.62
CA ASP A 256 -14.20 -0.55 -8.80
C ASP A 256 -14.62 -1.42 -9.98
N ARG A 257 -15.27 -0.80 -10.96
CA ARG A 257 -15.74 -1.50 -12.15
C ARG A 257 -14.56 -2.20 -12.84
N TRP A 258 -14.65 -3.52 -12.93
CA TRP A 258 -13.66 -4.34 -13.63
C TRP A 258 -13.56 -3.95 -15.12
N ASP A 259 -12.44 -3.31 -15.50
CA ASP A 259 -12.09 -2.92 -16.86
C ASP A 259 -10.75 -3.56 -17.28
N HIS A 260 -10.77 -4.27 -18.40
CA HIS A 260 -9.66 -5.08 -18.89
C HIS A 260 -9.40 -4.85 -20.39
N ALA A 261 -9.89 -3.73 -20.95
CA ALA A 261 -9.72 -3.42 -22.36
C ALA A 261 -8.23 -3.37 -22.79
N ASP A 262 -7.34 -2.99 -21.88
CA ASP A 262 -5.90 -2.86 -22.12
C ASP A 262 -5.08 -4.09 -21.70
N ALA A 263 -5.72 -5.21 -21.39
CA ALA A 263 -5.02 -6.44 -21.01
C ALA A 263 -4.21 -7.01 -22.18
N GLY A 264 -2.98 -7.46 -21.89
CA GLY A 264 -2.13 -8.11 -22.90
C GLY A 264 -2.62 -9.50 -23.27
N GLU A 265 -3.25 -10.18 -22.31
CA GLU A 265 -3.88 -11.48 -22.49
C GLU A 265 -5.11 -11.59 -21.59
N THR A 266 -6.15 -12.28 -22.07
CA THR A 266 -7.33 -12.61 -21.27
C THR A 266 -7.70 -14.07 -21.41
N TRP A 267 -8.20 -14.68 -20.34
CA TRP A 267 -8.67 -16.06 -20.34
C TRP A 267 -9.70 -16.31 -19.25
N ASP A 268 -10.36 -17.47 -19.30
CA ASP A 268 -11.32 -17.90 -18.28
C ASP A 268 -10.70 -18.97 -17.37
N ILE A 269 -10.92 -18.85 -16.05
CA ILE A 269 -10.66 -19.93 -15.10
C ILE A 269 -11.87 -20.20 -14.21
N GLY A 270 -12.64 -21.20 -14.62
CA GLY A 270 -13.78 -21.69 -13.84
C GLY A 270 -14.93 -20.69 -13.84
N GLY A 271 -15.20 -20.05 -14.98
CA GLY A 271 -16.24 -19.03 -15.14
C GLY A 271 -15.84 -17.64 -14.61
N ARG A 272 -14.57 -17.45 -14.27
CA ARG A 272 -14.00 -16.15 -13.87
C ARG A 272 -13.08 -15.67 -14.97
N GLN A 273 -13.32 -14.46 -15.45
CA GLN A 273 -12.41 -13.81 -16.37
C GLN A 273 -11.13 -13.40 -15.66
N VAL A 274 -10.00 -13.55 -16.35
CA VAL A 274 -8.68 -13.14 -15.92
C VAL A 274 -8.10 -12.22 -16.98
N ALA A 275 -7.56 -11.09 -16.54
CA ALA A 275 -6.85 -10.13 -17.36
C ALA A 275 -5.39 -10.07 -16.91
N TYR A 276 -4.45 -10.28 -17.83
CA TYR A 276 -3.02 -10.31 -17.55
C TYR A 276 -2.28 -9.19 -18.27
N TYR A 277 -1.41 -8.52 -17.53
CA TYR A 277 -0.64 -7.36 -17.95
C TYR A 277 0.85 -7.67 -17.78
N PRO A 278 1.48 -8.37 -18.75
CA PRO A 278 2.87 -8.83 -18.61
C PRO A 278 3.86 -7.67 -18.37
N GLU A 279 3.65 -6.55 -19.04
CA GLU A 279 4.51 -5.36 -18.92
C GLU A 279 4.40 -4.66 -17.55
N ALA A 280 3.29 -4.87 -16.83
CA ALA A 280 3.06 -4.31 -15.51
C ALA A 280 3.35 -5.31 -14.39
N ALA A 281 3.72 -6.55 -14.73
CA ALA A 281 3.84 -7.66 -13.78
C ALA A 281 2.59 -7.74 -12.88
N SER A 282 1.43 -7.74 -13.51
CA SER A 282 0.15 -7.78 -12.81
C SER A 282 -0.90 -8.63 -13.53
N LEU A 283 -1.86 -9.13 -12.76
CA LEU A 283 -3.07 -9.77 -13.26
C LEU A 283 -4.28 -9.30 -12.43
N SER A 284 -5.47 -9.36 -13.01
CA SER A 284 -6.74 -9.07 -12.34
C SER A 284 -7.69 -10.25 -12.56
N VAL A 285 -8.30 -10.77 -11.50
CA VAL A 285 -9.24 -11.89 -11.53
C VAL A 285 -10.63 -11.42 -11.12
N GLN A 286 -11.61 -11.57 -12.00
CA GLN A 286 -13.00 -11.26 -11.66
C GLN A 286 -13.50 -12.22 -10.57
N TRP A 287 -14.05 -11.67 -9.49
CA TRP A 287 -14.52 -12.45 -8.34
C TRP A 287 -16.05 -12.49 -8.19
N GLY A 288 -16.74 -11.47 -8.68
CA GLY A 288 -18.21 -11.43 -8.76
C GLY A 288 -18.76 -10.00 -8.71
N GLY A 289 -19.84 -9.74 -9.45
CA GLY A 289 -20.33 -8.37 -9.63
C GLY A 289 -19.25 -7.48 -10.25
N ASP A 290 -18.99 -6.34 -9.62
CA ASP A 290 -17.91 -5.44 -9.98
C ASP A 290 -16.59 -5.75 -9.23
N THR A 291 -16.56 -6.74 -8.32
CA THR A 291 -15.37 -7.06 -7.53
C THR A 291 -14.33 -7.86 -8.33
N ALA A 292 -13.08 -7.41 -8.25
CA ALA A 292 -11.90 -8.08 -8.77
C ALA A 292 -10.85 -8.31 -7.68
N ILE A 293 -9.95 -9.26 -7.91
CA ILE A 293 -8.72 -9.39 -7.14
C ILE A 293 -7.57 -9.03 -8.05
N ASP A 294 -6.89 -7.94 -7.70
CA ASP A 294 -5.68 -7.52 -8.39
C ASP A 294 -4.48 -8.15 -7.71
N VAL A 295 -3.58 -8.68 -8.52
CA VAL A 295 -2.32 -9.24 -8.08
C VAL A 295 -1.20 -8.53 -8.81
N THR A 296 -0.26 -7.99 -8.06
CA THR A 296 0.92 -7.29 -8.57
C THR A 296 2.18 -7.90 -7.99
N TRP A 297 3.28 -7.90 -8.73
CA TRP A 297 4.58 -8.33 -8.22
C TRP A 297 5.72 -7.51 -8.81
N ASP A 298 6.85 -7.50 -8.11
CA ASP A 298 8.11 -7.00 -8.66
C ASP A 298 8.72 -8.10 -9.56
N PRO A 299 8.82 -7.90 -10.89
CA PRO A 299 9.35 -8.92 -11.79
C PRO A 299 10.86 -9.13 -11.66
N GLU A 300 11.60 -8.19 -11.06
CA GLU A 300 13.04 -8.31 -10.80
C GLU A 300 13.30 -9.20 -9.58
N GLU A 301 12.48 -9.07 -8.54
CA GLU A 301 12.60 -9.88 -7.32
C GLU A 301 11.84 -11.22 -7.40
N ILE A 302 10.72 -11.24 -8.13
CA ILE A 302 9.77 -12.36 -8.17
C ILE A 302 9.50 -12.71 -9.64
N PRO A 303 10.43 -13.42 -10.31
CA PRO A 303 10.27 -13.78 -11.71
C PRO A 303 9.26 -14.92 -11.86
N LEU A 304 7.97 -14.57 -11.93
CA LEU A 304 6.91 -15.53 -12.20
C LEU A 304 6.91 -15.92 -13.68
N THR A 305 6.86 -17.22 -13.96
CA THR A 305 6.60 -17.71 -15.31
C THR A 305 5.13 -17.54 -15.66
N HIS A 306 4.80 -17.54 -16.96
CA HIS A 306 3.40 -17.52 -17.41
C HIS A 306 2.58 -18.68 -16.82
N GLU A 307 3.15 -19.89 -16.76
CA GLU A 307 2.49 -21.04 -16.13
C GLU A 307 2.20 -20.81 -14.64
N GLN A 308 3.13 -20.19 -13.90
CA GLN A 308 2.93 -19.81 -12.51
C GLN A 308 1.84 -18.74 -12.34
N VAL A 309 1.76 -17.77 -13.26
CA VAL A 309 0.70 -16.76 -13.30
C VAL A 309 -0.67 -17.42 -13.50
N VAL A 310 -0.78 -18.34 -14.46
CA VAL A 310 -2.01 -19.12 -14.69
C VAL A 310 -2.37 -19.95 -13.47
N GLN A 311 -1.40 -20.66 -12.87
CA GLN A 311 -1.62 -21.45 -11.66
C GLN A 311 -2.08 -20.59 -10.48
N LEU A 312 -1.47 -19.42 -10.29
CA LEU A 312 -1.83 -18.46 -9.25
C LEU A 312 -3.28 -18.02 -9.40
N ALA A 313 -3.67 -17.55 -10.59
CA ALA A 313 -5.05 -17.15 -10.89
C ALA A 313 -6.05 -18.32 -10.72
N ALA A 314 -5.66 -19.54 -11.09
CA ALA A 314 -6.51 -20.73 -10.95
C ALA A 314 -6.76 -21.12 -9.48
N GLY A 315 -5.74 -21.00 -8.64
CA GLY A 315 -5.81 -21.42 -7.25
C GLY A 315 -6.23 -20.34 -6.26
N LEU A 316 -6.21 -19.05 -6.66
CA LEU A 316 -6.56 -17.93 -5.80
C LEU A 316 -8.00 -18.03 -5.28
N ARG A 317 -8.19 -17.89 -3.96
CA ARG A 317 -9.50 -17.79 -3.31
C ARG A 317 -9.59 -16.60 -2.37
N TYR A 318 -10.69 -15.86 -2.43
CA TYR A 318 -11.08 -14.87 -1.42
C TYR A 318 -11.90 -15.57 -0.32
N VAL A 319 -11.54 -15.32 0.94
CA VAL A 319 -12.04 -16.05 2.13
C VAL A 319 -13.21 -15.32 2.78
N HIS A 320 -13.18 -13.99 2.81
CA HIS A 320 -14.22 -13.19 3.47
C HIS A 320 -15.43 -13.08 2.53
N ARG A 321 -16.60 -13.52 2.99
CA ARG A 321 -17.87 -13.45 2.26
C ARG A 321 -18.94 -12.80 3.11
#